data_AF-A0A961JMG0-F1
#
_entry.id   AF-A0A961JMG0-F1
#
_cell.length_a   1.000
_cell.length_b   1.000
_cell.length_c   1.000
_cell.angle_alpha   90.00
_cell.angle_beta   90.00
_cell.angle_gamma   90.00
#
_symmetry.space_group_name_H-M   'P 1'
#
loop_
_entity.id
_entity.type
_entity.pdbx_description
1 polymer ?
#
loop_
_entity_poly.entity_id
_entity_poly.type
_entity_poly.pdbx_seq_one_letter_code
_entity_poly.pdbx_strand_id
1 'polypeptide(L)'
;MSDAVSALPGATYKGYCTVAEAGRVGMVTLRGDLADAGFAGAVEQVTGLALPVQRRIVGEGRRLAWMSPDELMLFCDADAAPGITAKFAAAFAGSHALAVDVTDARAVFRVEGKAVRE
;
A
#
# COMPACT_ATOMS: atom_id res chain seq x y z
N MET A 1 -11.27 10.04 -20.80
CA MET A 1 -10.75 9.50 -19.52
C MET A 1 -11.58 8.28 -19.21
N SER A 2 -10.97 7.10 -19.13
CA SER A 2 -11.65 5.88 -18.72
C SER A 2 -12.05 5.98 -17.24
N ASP A 3 -13.16 5.35 -16.86
CA ASP A 3 -13.59 5.31 -15.47
C ASP A 3 -12.55 4.60 -14.61
N ALA A 4 -12.29 5.12 -13.41
CA ALA A 4 -11.39 4.50 -12.44
C ALA A 4 -12.10 3.32 -11.76
N VAL A 5 -12.07 2.15 -12.41
CA VAL A 5 -12.71 0.92 -11.96
C VAL A 5 -11.68 -0.12 -11.54
N SER A 6 -12.04 -0.99 -10.61
CA SER A 6 -11.20 -2.13 -10.25
C SER A 6 -11.28 -3.23 -11.31
N ALA A 7 -10.29 -4.13 -11.33
CA ALA A 7 -10.17 -5.14 -12.38
C ALA A 7 -11.33 -6.16 -12.39
N LEU A 8 -11.94 -6.43 -11.24
CA LEU A 8 -13.01 -7.42 -11.08
C LEU A 8 -14.13 -6.84 -10.19
N PRO A 9 -14.97 -5.94 -10.71
CA PRO A 9 -15.78 -4.98 -9.94
C PRO A 9 -16.61 -5.62 -8.82
N GLY A 10 -16.01 -5.76 -7.62
CA GLY A 10 -16.62 -6.44 -6.47
C GLY A 10 -16.92 -7.94 -6.66
N ALA A 11 -16.29 -8.61 -7.63
CA ALA A 11 -16.56 -10.02 -7.93
C ALA A 11 -16.36 -10.89 -6.68
N THR A 12 -17.31 -11.78 -6.42
CA THR A 12 -17.31 -12.64 -5.23
C THR A 12 -17.64 -14.08 -5.60
N TYR A 13 -16.90 -15.02 -5.03
CA TYR A 13 -17.15 -16.45 -5.11
C TYR A 13 -17.29 -17.05 -3.70
N LYS A 14 -18.31 -17.91 -3.52
CA LYS A 14 -18.59 -18.59 -2.25
C LYS A 14 -18.48 -20.10 -2.45
N GLY A 15 -17.41 -20.71 -1.94
CA GLY A 15 -17.17 -22.15 -1.99
C GLY A 15 -16.59 -22.65 -0.66
N TYR A 16 -15.48 -23.39 -0.74
CA TYR A 16 -14.74 -23.87 0.43
C TYR A 16 -14.31 -22.73 1.37
N CYS A 17 -13.93 -21.59 0.80
CA CYS A 17 -13.84 -20.29 1.45
C CYS A 17 -14.53 -19.23 0.56
N THR A 18 -14.78 -18.04 1.11
CA THR A 18 -15.26 -16.88 0.35
C THR A 18 -14.07 -16.10 -0.17
N VAL A 19 -14.04 -15.82 -1.46
CA VAL A 19 -13.06 -14.95 -2.10
C VAL A 19 -13.83 -13.78 -2.71
N ALA A 20 -13.49 -12.56 -2.31
CA ALA A 20 -14.10 -11.34 -2.81
C ALA A 20 -13.02 -10.34 -3.24
N GLU A 21 -13.18 -9.71 -4.40
CA GLU A 21 -12.38 -8.56 -4.77
C GLU A 21 -12.69 -7.38 -3.84
N ALA A 22 -11.65 -6.70 -3.35
CA ALA A 22 -11.76 -5.64 -2.37
C ALA A 22 -12.03 -4.25 -2.98
N GLY A 23 -12.36 -4.16 -4.27
CA GLY A 23 -12.46 -2.90 -5.01
C GLY A 23 -11.09 -2.26 -5.26
N ARG A 24 -11.10 -0.95 -5.57
CA ARG A 24 -9.88 -0.16 -5.77
C ARG A 24 -9.24 0.17 -4.43
N VAL A 25 -8.09 -0.43 -4.17
CA VAL A 25 -7.25 -0.14 -3.00
C VAL A 25 -6.05 0.67 -3.46
N GLY A 26 -5.87 1.86 -2.89
CA GLY A 26 -4.73 2.71 -3.19
C GLY A 26 -3.43 2.07 -2.73
N MET A 27 -2.42 2.07 -3.59
CA MET A 27 -1.11 1.49 -3.29
C MET A 27 0.01 2.42 -3.74
N VAL A 28 0.94 2.71 -2.83
CA VAL A 28 2.15 3.49 -3.14
C VAL A 28 3.36 2.67 -2.71
N THR A 29 4.23 2.33 -3.67
CA THR A 29 5.54 1.74 -3.37
C THR A 29 6.49 2.87 -2.99
N LEU A 30 7.18 2.71 -1.86
CA LEU A 30 8.24 3.59 -1.41
C LEU A 30 9.55 2.81 -1.43
N ARG A 31 10.59 3.37 -2.05
CA ARG A 31 11.95 2.80 -2.01
C ARG A 31 12.96 3.79 -1.47
N GLY A 32 13.88 3.33 -0.64
CA GLY A 32 14.91 4.14 0.00
C GLY A 32 15.57 3.37 1.13
N ASP A 33 16.61 3.95 1.72
CA ASP A 33 17.27 3.35 2.88
C ASP A 33 16.37 3.47 4.11
N LEU A 34 15.84 2.34 4.60
CA LEU A 34 14.96 2.32 5.77
C LEU A 34 15.69 2.63 7.08
N ALA A 35 17.03 2.57 7.08
CA ALA A 35 17.86 2.99 8.22
C ALA A 35 18.17 4.49 8.20
N ASP A 36 17.92 5.19 7.09
CA ASP A 36 18.11 6.64 7.01
C ASP A 36 17.00 7.36 7.80
N ALA A 37 17.41 8.22 8.74
CA ALA A 37 16.49 8.95 9.60
C ALA A 37 15.63 9.96 8.83
N GLY A 38 16.13 10.50 7.71
CA GLY A 38 15.39 11.40 6.83
C GLY A 38 14.27 10.67 6.10
N PHE A 39 14.57 9.51 5.51
CA PHE A 39 13.58 8.64 4.90
C PHE A 39 12.52 8.21 5.93
N ALA A 40 12.95 7.75 7.09
CA ALA A 40 12.06 7.30 8.15
C ALA A 40 11.13 8.43 8.63
N GLY A 41 11.68 9.62 8.89
CA GLY A 41 10.92 10.79 9.29
C GLY A 41 9.92 11.26 8.23
N ALA A 42 10.30 11.21 6.94
CA ALA A 42 9.40 11.55 5.84
C ALA A 42 8.21 10.56 5.74
N VAL A 43 8.46 9.26 5.92
CA VAL A 43 7.41 8.24 5.95
C VAL A 43 6.44 8.49 7.09
N GLU A 44 6.93 8.73 8.30
CA GLU A 44 6.08 9.01 9.45
C GLU A 44 5.28 10.30 9.26
N GLN A 45 5.92 11.38 8.77
CA GLN A 45 5.26 12.66 8.52
C GLN A 45 4.13 12.57 7.48
N VAL A 46 4.34 11.84 6.38
CA VAL A 46 3.35 11.75 5.29
C VAL A 46 2.23 10.77 5.61
N THR A 47 2.57 9.65 6.25
CA THR A 47 1.62 8.54 6.47
C THR A 47 0.93 8.59 7.82
N GLY A 48 1.58 9.16 8.83
CA GLY A 48 1.23 9.04 10.25
C GLY A 48 1.59 7.70 10.87
N LEU A 49 2.38 6.87 10.17
CA LEU A 49 2.74 5.51 10.59
C LEU A 49 4.24 5.41 10.82
N ALA A 50 4.62 4.78 11.94
CA ALA A 50 5.99 4.34 12.16
C ALA A 50 6.39 3.30 11.11
N LEU A 51 7.70 3.12 10.88
CA LEU A 51 8.16 2.08 9.98
C LEU A 51 7.83 0.69 10.56
N PRO A 52 7.28 -0.23 9.74
CA PRO A 52 7.13 -1.61 10.15
C PRO A 52 8.50 -2.25 10.33
N VAL A 53 8.64 -3.08 11.37
CA VAL A 53 9.79 -3.99 11.47
C VAL A 53 9.75 -5.02 10.35
N GLN A 54 10.89 -5.64 10.06
CA GLN A 54 11.03 -6.62 8.98
C GLN A 54 9.94 -7.70 9.01
N ARG A 55 9.28 -7.91 7.85
CA ARG A 55 8.18 -8.88 7.64
C ARG A 55 6.93 -8.60 8.50
N ARG A 56 6.63 -7.32 8.75
CA ARG A 56 5.41 -6.88 9.44
C ARG A 56 4.66 -5.81 8.64
N ILE A 57 3.43 -5.57 9.07
CA ILE A 57 2.53 -4.52 8.58
C ILE A 57 2.03 -3.76 9.82
N VAL A 58 1.93 -2.44 9.73
CA VAL A 58 1.42 -1.56 10.79
C VAL A 58 0.27 -0.68 10.29
N GLY A 59 -0.54 -0.18 11.23
CA GLY A 59 -1.66 0.73 10.96
C GLY A 59 -3.03 0.05 10.84
N GLU A 60 -4.08 0.86 10.97
CA GLU A 60 -5.48 0.48 10.77
C GLU A 60 -6.10 1.41 9.71
N GLY A 61 -6.85 0.85 8.76
CA GLY A 61 -7.25 1.57 7.54
C GLY A 61 -6.06 1.76 6.60
N ARG A 62 -5.33 2.88 6.76
CA ARG A 62 -4.04 3.09 6.10
C ARG A 62 -3.01 2.16 6.74
N ARG A 63 -2.31 1.41 5.91
CA ARG A 63 -1.40 0.35 6.36
C ARG A 63 -0.07 0.44 5.64
N LEU A 64 1.02 0.22 6.36
CA LEU A 64 2.36 0.25 5.81
C LEU A 64 3.01 -1.12 6.02
N ALA A 65 3.37 -1.77 4.91
CA ALA A 65 3.96 -3.10 4.91
C ALA A 65 5.44 -3.06 4.56
N TRP A 66 6.23 -3.85 5.27
CA TRP A 66 7.62 -4.12 4.91
C TRP A 66 7.67 -5.09 3.73
N MET A 67 8.39 -4.74 2.66
CA MET A 67 8.52 -5.57 1.45
C MET A 67 9.94 -6.12 1.28
N SER A 68 10.95 -5.28 1.46
CA SER A 68 12.38 -5.61 1.40
C SER A 68 13.19 -4.68 2.32
N PRO A 69 14.51 -4.87 2.48
CA PRO A 69 15.35 -3.96 3.28
C PRO A 69 15.31 -2.49 2.84
N ASP A 70 14.85 -2.21 1.62
CA ASP A 70 14.80 -0.89 0.98
C ASP A 70 13.43 -0.57 0.36
N GLU A 71 12.37 -1.34 0.67
CA GLU A 71 11.04 -1.15 0.08
C GLU A 71 9.92 -1.29 1.12
N LEU A 72 8.98 -0.34 1.05
CA LEU A 72 7.71 -0.35 1.75
C LEU A 72 6.54 -0.30 0.77
N MET A 73 5.43 -0.91 1.15
CA MET A 73 4.15 -0.81 0.45
C MET A 73 3.14 -0.11 1.35
N LEU A 74 2.69 1.07 0.92
CA LEU A 74 1.61 1.80 1.58
C LEU A 74 0.28 1.42 0.94
N PHE A 75 -0.66 0.93 1.74
CA PHE A 75 -2.07 0.76 1.38
C PHE A 75 -2.88 1.93 1.94
N CYS A 76 -3.74 2.51 1.10
CA CYS A 76 -4.59 3.67 1.43
C CYS A 76 -5.86 3.69 0.58
N ASP A 77 -6.68 4.74 0.73
CA ASP A 77 -7.80 4.99 -0.17
C ASP A 77 -7.27 5.31 -1.58
N ALA A 78 -7.87 4.71 -2.61
CA ALA A 78 -7.39 4.84 -3.99
C ALA A 78 -7.31 6.29 -4.48
N ASP A 79 -8.29 7.12 -4.10
CA ASP A 79 -8.34 8.52 -4.53
C ASP A 79 -7.32 9.40 -3.79
N ALA A 80 -6.77 8.91 -2.67
CA ALA A 80 -5.72 9.59 -1.92
C ALA A 80 -4.31 9.27 -2.43
N ALA A 81 -4.11 8.15 -3.15
CA ALA A 81 -2.80 7.67 -3.58
C ALA A 81 -2.00 8.68 -4.43
N PRO A 82 -2.59 9.41 -5.41
CA PRO A 82 -1.86 10.41 -6.17
C PRO A 82 -1.37 11.57 -5.30
N GLY A 83 -2.22 12.04 -4.38
CA GLY A 83 -1.87 13.12 -3.45
C GLY A 83 -0.81 12.72 -2.44
N ILE A 84 -0.82 11.47 -1.96
CA ILE A 84 0.22 10.93 -1.09
C ILE A 84 1.55 10.80 -1.83
N THR A 85 1.52 10.29 -3.07
CA THR A 85 2.71 10.18 -3.92
C THR A 85 3.36 11.55 -4.16
N ALA A 86 2.57 12.59 -4.41
CA ALA A 86 3.07 13.96 -4.56
C ALA A 86 3.73 14.50 -3.28
N LYS A 87 3.15 14.22 -2.10
CA LYS A 87 3.75 14.59 -0.80
C LYS A 87 5.10 13.92 -0.60
N PHE A 88 5.22 12.64 -0.95
CA PHE A 88 6.50 11.93 -0.88
C PHE A 88 7.52 12.46 -1.87
N ALA A 89 7.12 12.77 -3.11
CA ALA A 89 8.02 13.36 -4.09
C ALA A 89 8.64 14.67 -3.57
N ALA A 90 7.87 15.50 -2.87
CA ALA A 90 8.38 16.69 -2.21
C ALA A 90 9.28 16.37 -1.01
N ALA A 91 8.88 15.43 -0.15
CA ALA A 91 9.64 15.04 1.05
C ALA A 91 10.98 14.36 0.71
N PHE A 92 11.05 13.65 -0.41
CA PHE A 92 12.25 12.97 -0.89
C PHE A 92 13.14 13.84 -1.80
N ALA A 93 12.79 15.11 -2.02
CA ALA A 93 13.58 15.99 -2.87
C ALA A 93 15.05 16.08 -2.40
N GLY A 94 15.99 15.76 -3.29
CA GLY A 94 17.42 15.74 -2.99
C GLY A 94 17.93 14.49 -2.27
N SER A 95 17.05 13.54 -1.94
CA SER A 95 17.41 12.24 -1.36
C SER A 95 17.43 11.12 -2.41
N HIS A 96 18.11 10.00 -2.13
CA HIS A 96 18.04 8.80 -2.96
C HIS A 96 16.85 7.93 -2.54
N ALA A 97 15.64 8.43 -2.80
CA ALA A 97 14.39 7.74 -2.49
C ALA A 97 13.35 7.93 -3.61
N LEU A 98 12.37 7.05 -3.63
CA LEU A 98 11.34 6.98 -4.66
C LEU A 98 9.96 6.73 -4.01
N ALA A 99 8.93 7.38 -4.55
CA ALA A 99 7.54 7.03 -4.30
C ALA A 99 6.80 6.92 -5.64
N VAL A 100 6.08 5.82 -5.85
CA VAL A 100 5.31 5.57 -7.08
C VAL A 100 3.92 5.05 -6.73
N ASP A 101 2.90 5.68 -7.30
CA ASP A 101 1.54 5.16 -7.28
C ASP A 101 1.45 3.89 -8.14
N VAL A 102 1.09 2.80 -7.49
CA VAL A 102 0.95 1.46 -8.07
C VAL A 102 -0.43 0.89 -7.79
N THR A 103 -1.43 1.76 -7.60
CA THR A 103 -2.84 1.40 -7.33
C THR A 103 -3.39 0.41 -8.36
N ASP A 104 -3.09 0.61 -9.64
CA ASP A 104 -3.59 -0.25 -10.72
C ASP A 104 -2.64 -1.40 -11.08
N ALA A 105 -1.54 -1.58 -10.35
CA ALA A 105 -0.56 -2.64 -10.62
C ALA A 105 -0.97 -4.00 -10.04
N ARG A 106 -1.90 -4.02 -9.07
CA ARG A 106 -2.32 -5.24 -8.35
C ARG A 106 -3.82 -5.18 -8.03
N ALA A 107 -4.48 -6.35 -8.03
CA ALA A 107 -5.80 -6.50 -7.45
C ALA A 107 -5.68 -6.99 -6.00
N VAL A 108 -6.59 -6.56 -5.12
CA VAL A 108 -6.65 -6.99 -3.73
C VAL A 108 -7.86 -7.89 -3.54
N PHE A 109 -7.63 -9.06 -2.95
CA PHE A 109 -8.68 -10.01 -2.63
C PHE A 109 -8.77 -10.21 -1.13
N ARG A 110 -10.00 -10.21 -0.62
CA ARG A 110 -10.32 -10.66 0.73
C ARG A 110 -10.71 -12.13 0.65
N VAL A 111 -10.01 -12.95 1.43
CA VAL A 111 -10.34 -14.37 1.59
C VAL A 111 -10.81 -14.61 3.02
N GLU A 112 -12.00 -15.18 3.18
CA GLU A 112 -12.67 -15.37 4.47
C GLU A 112 -13.29 -16.75 4.58
N GLY A 113 -13.35 -17.27 5.81
CA GLY A 113 -13.95 -18.56 6.12
C GLY A 113 -13.05 -19.43 6.98
N LYS A 114 -13.62 -20.51 7.52
CA LYS A 114 -12.91 -21.39 8.48
C LYS A 114 -11.68 -22.06 7.89
N ALA A 115 -11.68 -22.30 6.58
CA ALA A 115 -10.63 -23.01 5.88
C ALA A 115 -9.65 -22.11 5.12
N VAL A 116 -9.64 -20.78 5.35
CA VAL A 116 -8.81 -19.81 4.58
C VAL A 116 -7.32 -20.10 4.58
N ARG A 117 -6.82 -20.78 5.61
CA ARG A 117 -5.41 -21.15 5.75
C ARG A 117 -5.02 -22.36 4.89
N GLU A 118 -5.95 -23.30 4.68
CA GLU A 118 -5.70 -24.55 3.93
C GLU A 118 -5.68 -24.28 2.42
#